data_AF-W9T1C0-F1
#
_entry.id   AF-W9T1C0-F1
#
_cell.length_a   1.000
_cell.length_b   1.000
_cell.length_c   1.000
_cell.angle_alpha   90.00
_cell.angle_beta   90.00
_cell.angle_gamma   90.00
#
_symmetry.space_group_name_H-M   'P 1'
#
loop_
_entity.id
_entity.type
_entity.pdbx_description
1 polymer ?
#
loop_
_entity_poly.entity_id
_entity_poly.type
_entity_poly.pdbx_seq_one_letter_code
_entity_poly.pdbx_strand_id
1 'polypeptide(L)'
;MNAAMLTEEFGVAVGPEVLPLKKVVGREEIEKMVRKIMVDEEGCGTRARAKEVKNSAKRALSEEGGSSYVALSRFAEQLRLFIGWISAG
;
A
#
# COMPACT_ATOMS: atom_id res chain seq x y z
N MET A 1 -7.21 -10.99 -2.11
CA MET A 1 -7.51 -9.60 -2.47
C MET A 1 -6.24 -8.74 -2.49
N ASN A 2 -5.57 -8.52 -1.36
CA ASN A 2 -4.40 -7.62 -1.29
C ASN A 2 -3.28 -7.95 -2.30
N ALA A 3 -2.97 -9.23 -2.52
CA ALA A 3 -1.95 -9.63 -3.50
C ALA A 3 -2.31 -9.22 -4.94
N ALA A 4 -3.59 -9.37 -5.33
CA ALA A 4 -4.07 -8.92 -6.63
C ALA A 4 -4.02 -7.40 -6.72
N MET A 5 -4.46 -6.67 -5.70
CA MET A 5 -4.38 -5.21 -5.65
C MET A 5 -2.94 -4.69 -5.81
N LEU A 6 -1.97 -5.28 -5.09
CA LEU A 6 -0.56 -4.88 -5.17
C LEU A 6 0.09 -5.19 -6.53
N THR A 7 -0.41 -6.20 -7.24
CA THR A 7 0.16 -6.65 -8.52
C THR A 7 -0.53 -6.00 -9.71
N GLU A 8 -1.86 -5.92 -9.70
CA GLU A 8 -2.70 -5.47 -10.82
C GLU A 8 -2.97 -3.97 -10.78
N GLU A 9 -3.31 -3.42 -9.61
CA GLU A 9 -3.64 -1.99 -9.48
C GLU A 9 -2.40 -1.14 -9.22
N PHE A 10 -1.61 -1.49 -8.20
CA PHE A 10 -0.43 -0.72 -7.83
C PHE A 10 0.82 -1.12 -8.64
N GLY A 11 0.87 -2.35 -9.13
CA GLY A 11 2.03 -2.86 -9.89
C GLY A 11 3.35 -2.82 -9.11
N VAL A 12 3.28 -2.93 -7.78
CA VAL A 12 4.44 -2.90 -6.87
C VAL A 12 4.87 -4.29 -6.42
N ALA A 13 4.21 -5.34 -6.92
CA ALA A 13 4.49 -6.72 -6.59
C ALA A 13 4.57 -7.59 -7.85
N VAL A 14 5.24 -8.73 -7.70
CA VAL A 14 5.15 -9.86 -8.63
C VAL A 14 4.62 -11.07 -7.86
N GLY A 15 3.89 -11.94 -8.55
CA GLY A 15 3.33 -13.15 -7.96
C GLY A 15 3.43 -14.33 -8.90
N PRO A 16 3.22 -15.55 -8.36
CA PRO A 16 3.20 -16.78 -9.14
C PRO A 16 2.01 -16.80 -10.10
N GLU A 17 2.11 -17.56 -11.17
CA GLU A 17 1.06 -17.64 -12.20
C GLU A 17 -0.23 -18.27 -11.65
N VAL A 18 -0.09 -19.17 -10.68
CA VAL A 18 -1.19 -19.80 -9.98
C VAL A 18 -1.08 -19.50 -8.49
N LEU A 19 -2.22 -19.25 -7.85
CA LEU A 19 -2.27 -19.02 -6.41
C LEU A 19 -1.60 -20.18 -5.65
N PRO A 20 -0.70 -19.91 -4.68
CA PRO A 20 -0.03 -20.95 -3.90
C PRO A 20 -0.97 -21.91 -3.16
N LEU A 21 -2.20 -21.47 -2.88
CA LEU A 21 -3.25 -22.31 -2.27
C LEU A 21 -3.74 -23.42 -3.22
N LYS A 22 -3.62 -23.22 -4.53
CA LYS A 22 -4.10 -24.15 -5.57
C LYS A 22 -3.00 -25.05 -6.12
N LYS A 23 -1.74 -24.62 -6.04
CA LYS A 23 -0.60 -25.34 -6.60
C LYS A 23 0.68 -24.97 -5.84
N VAL A 24 1.51 -25.97 -5.57
CA VAL A 24 2.86 -25.74 -5.05
C VAL A 24 3.68 -24.94 -6.07
N VAL A 25 4.28 -23.85 -5.61
CA VAL A 25 5.19 -23.02 -6.42
C VAL A 25 6.56 -23.68 -6.43
N GLY A 26 7.04 -24.05 -7.62
CA GLY A 26 8.33 -24.71 -7.80
C GLY A 26 9.50 -23.77 -7.55
N ARG A 27 10.67 -24.32 -7.22
CA ARG A 27 11.89 -23.53 -6.95
C ARG A 27 12.33 -22.70 -8.17
N GLU A 28 12.10 -23.19 -9.39
CA GLU A 28 12.42 -22.50 -10.64
C GLU A 28 11.53 -21.26 -10.84
N GLU A 29 10.24 -21.35 -10.48
CA GLU A 29 9.31 -20.22 -10.52
C GLU A 29 9.68 -19.18 -9.45
N ILE A 30 10.06 -19.63 -8.25
CA ILE A 30 10.58 -18.77 -7.19
C ILE A 30 11.84 -18.03 -7.65
N GLU A 31 12.82 -18.72 -8.24
CA GLU A 31 14.04 -18.09 -8.75
C GLU A 31 13.72 -17.00 -9.78
N LYS A 32 12.84 -17.29 -10.75
CA LYS A 32 12.43 -16.33 -11.78
C LYS A 32 11.81 -15.08 -11.17
N MET A 33 10.92 -15.22 -10.19
CA MET A 33 10.32 -14.08 -9.50
C MET A 33 11.36 -13.25 -8.73
N VAL A 34 12.29 -13.91 -8.02
CA VAL A 34 13.35 -13.22 -7.27
C VAL A 34 14.25 -12.43 -8.23
N ARG A 35 14.67 -13.02 -9.35
CA ARG A 35 15.47 -12.33 -10.38
C ARG A 35 14.72 -11.15 -10.99
N LYS A 36 13.45 -11.33 -11.32
CA LYS A 36 12.59 -10.26 -11.84
C LYS A 36 12.52 -9.06 -10.90
N ILE A 37 12.48 -9.27 -9.58
CA ILE A 37 12.46 -8.17 -8.61
C ILE A 37 13.83 -7.55 -8.41
N MET A 38 14.90 -8.35 -8.37
CA MET A 38 16.21 -7.89 -7.89
C MET A 38 17.18 -7.47 -8.99
N VAL A 39 17.13 -8.13 -10.15
CA VAL A 39 18.15 -8.04 -11.20
C VAL A 39 17.59 -7.40 -12.47
N ASP A 40 16.43 -7.87 -12.92
CA ASP A 40 15.91 -7.51 -14.24
C ASP A 40 15.42 -6.05 -14.30
N GLU A 41 15.43 -5.46 -15.50
CA GLU A 41 14.94 -4.09 -15.73
C GLU A 41 13.46 -3.92 -15.34
N GLU A 42 12.64 -4.96 -15.52
CA GLU A 42 11.25 -4.98 -15.05
C GLU A 42 11.14 -4.77 -13.53
N GLY A 43 12.14 -5.25 -12.77
CA GLY A 43 12.25 -5.02 -11.32
C GLY A 43 12.54 -3.56 -10.99
N CYS A 44 13.26 -2.84 -11.85
CA CYS A 44 13.49 -1.40 -11.69
C CYS A 44 12.16 -0.62 -11.70
N GLY A 45 11.28 -0.92 -12.64
CA GLY A 45 9.94 -0.30 -12.72
C GLY A 45 9.07 -0.63 -11.50
N THR A 46 9.14 -1.87 -11.00
CA THR A 46 8.40 -2.29 -9.79
C THR A 46 8.90 -1.55 -8.54
N ARG A 47 10.22 -1.44 -8.36
CA ARG A 47 10.82 -0.72 -7.22
C ARG A 47 10.61 0.79 -7.30
N ALA A 48 10.64 1.38 -8.49
CA ALA A 48 10.35 2.79 -8.70
C ALA A 48 8.91 3.13 -8.29
N ARG A 49 7.92 2.36 -8.77
CA ARG A 49 6.51 2.49 -8.35
C ARG A 49 6.34 2.31 -6.84
N ALA A 50 7.02 1.32 -6.23
CA ALA A 50 6.99 1.14 -4.79
C ALA A 50 7.53 2.37 -4.02
N LYS A 51 8.58 3.02 -4.54
CA LYS A 51 9.14 4.24 -3.97
C LYS A 51 8.18 5.43 -4.11
N GLU A 52 7.49 5.55 -5.23
CA GLU A 52 6.46 6.56 -5.45
C GLU A 52 5.28 6.38 -4.48
N VAL A 53 4.75 5.15 -4.37
CA VAL A 53 3.69 4.81 -3.41
C VAL A 53 4.11 5.16 -1.98
N LYS A 54 5.34 4.81 -1.58
CA LYS A 54 5.90 5.18 -0.28
C LYS A 54 5.93 6.70 -0.06
N ASN A 55 6.38 7.47 -1.04
CA ASN A 55 6.48 8.92 -0.93
C ASN A 55 5.09 9.57 -0.86
N SER A 56 4.14 9.09 -1.66
CA SER A 56 2.75 9.54 -1.63
C SER A 56 2.09 9.24 -0.29
N ALA A 57 2.30 8.05 0.27
CA ALA A 57 1.80 7.70 1.60
C ALA A 57 2.38 8.61 2.69
N LYS A 58 3.70 8.90 2.64
CA LYS A 58 4.33 9.86 3.56
C LYS A 58 3.73 11.26 3.44
N ARG A 59 3.50 11.76 2.22
CA ARG A 59 2.88 13.06 1.99
C ARG A 59 1.45 13.12 2.52
N ALA A 60 0.66 12.06 2.33
CA ALA A 60 -0.70 12.00 2.84
C ALA A 60 -0.76 12.05 4.38
N LEU A 61 0.26 11.54 5.07
CA LEU A 61 0.38 11.55 6.53
C LEU A 61 1.10 12.79 7.09
N SER A 62 1.61 13.68 6.24
CA SER A 62 2.34 14.87 6.69
C SER A 62 1.44 15.80 7.52
N GLU A 63 1.96 16.32 8.63
CA GLU A 63 1.27 17.35 9.43
C GLU A 63 1.07 18.65 8.63
N GLU A 64 2.01 18.94 7.73
CA GLU A 64 1.97 20.06 6.80
C GLU A 64 1.00 19.77 5.64
N GLY A 65 -0.30 19.73 5.92
CA GLY A 65 -1.35 19.66 4.91
C GLY A 65 -1.53 18.29 4.24
N GLY A 66 -1.06 17.20 4.85
CA GLY A 66 -1.29 15.84 4.38
C GLY A 66 -2.78 15.48 4.43
N SER A 67 -3.29 14.88 3.35
CA SER A 67 -4.72 14.60 3.20
C SER A 67 -5.28 13.69 4.31
N SER A 68 -4.57 12.61 4.65
CA SER A 68 -4.97 11.69 5.72
C SER A 68 -4.88 12.34 7.09
N TYR A 69 -3.85 13.16 7.32
CA TYR A 69 -3.73 13.93 8.56
C TYR A 69 -4.90 14.89 8.74
N VAL A 70 -5.19 15.70 7.71
CA VAL A 70 -6.31 16.66 7.71
C VAL A 70 -7.65 15.96 7.92
N ALA A 71 -7.89 14.84 7.24
CA ALA A 71 -9.14 14.09 7.38
C ALA A 71 -9.33 13.57 8.82
N LEU A 72 -8.27 13.01 9.42
CA LEU A 72 -8.33 12.50 10.78
C LEU A 72 -8.46 13.62 11.83
N SER A 73 -7.76 14.74 11.65
CA SER A 73 -7.87 15.90 12.53
C SER A 73 -9.29 16.48 12.53
N ARG A 74 -9.91 16.61 11.34
CA ARG A 74 -11.31 17.04 11.21
C ARG A 74 -12.27 16.08 11.91
N PHE A 75 -12.06 14.78 11.75
CA PHE A 75 -12.87 13.77 12.44
C PHE A 75 -12.74 13.88 13.97
N ALA A 76 -11.51 14.08 14.48
CA ALA A 76 -11.27 14.28 15.90
C ALA A 76 -11.94 15.56 16.45
N GLU A 77 -11.94 16.65 15.68
CA GLU A 77 -12.67 17.88 16.01
C GLU A 77 -14.19 17.64 16.10
N GLN A 78 -14.76 16.91 15.14
CA GLN A 78 -16.17 16.55 15.16
C GLN A 78 -16.54 15.73 16.40
N LEU A 79 -15.71 14.76 16.78
CA LEU A 79 -15.92 13.98 18.00
C LEU A 79 -15.85 14.85 19.25
N ARG A 80 -14.92 15.82 19.32
CA ARG A 80 -14.83 16.74 20.45
C ARG A 80 -16.09 17.59 20.59
N LEU A 81 -16.60 18.13 19.48
CA LEU A 81 -17.85 18.90 19.48
C LEU A 81 -19.03 18.04 19.95
N PHE A 82 -19.11 16.80 19.46
CA PHE A 82 -20.16 15.87 19.84
C PHE A 82 -20.13 15.53 21.34
N ILE A 83 -18.96 15.25 21.91
CA ILE A 83 -18.79 14.97 23.35
C ILE A 83 -19.15 16.21 24.19
N GLY A 84 -18.76 17.40 23.74
CA GLY A 84 -19.11 18.66 24.39
C GLY A 84 -20.63 18.88 24.42
N TRP A 85 -21.33 18.56 23.33
CA TRP A 85 -22.79 18.62 23.26
C TRP A 85 -23.46 17.67 24.26
N ILE A 86 -22.97 16.43 24.39
CA ILE A 86 -23.50 15.47 25.36
C ILE A 86 -23.28 15.95 26.80
N SER A 87 -22.12 16.53 27.10
CA SER A 87 -21.77 16.95 28.47
C SER A 87 -22.51 18.21 28.94
N ALA A 88 -23.14 18.95 28.02
CA ALA A 88 -23.84 20.21 28.29
C ALA A 88 -25.37 20.05 28.40
N GLY A 89 -25.91 18.88 28.07
CA GLY A 89 -27.34 18.53 28.24
C GLY A 89 -27.57 17.64 29.45
#